data_AF-A0A6I1HU13-F1
#
_entry.id   AF-A0A6I1HU13-F1
#
_cell.length_a   1.000
_cell.length_b   1.000
_cell.length_c   1.000
_cell.angle_alpha   90.00
_cell.angle_beta   90.00
_cell.angle_gamma   90.00
#
_symmetry.space_group_name_H-M   'P 1'
#
loop_
_entity.id
_entity.type
_entity.pdbx_description
1 polymer ?
#
loop_
_entity_poly.entity_id
_entity_poly.type
_entity_poly.pdbx_seq_one_letter_code
_entity_poly.pdbx_strand_id
1 'polypeptide(L)'
;MAALKDEVKLFIVNALACFDAPTQVSIAVKEEFGLDVSRQQVSCYDPNTYVGRNLSQKWRTIFEKTRTKFRATAEEIPIASKAFRLRGLGRLGSI
;
A
#
# COMPACT_ATOMS: atom_id res chain seq x y z
N MET A 1 -3.00 -22.70 1.70
CA MET A 1 -3.38 -21.29 1.97
C MET A 1 -4.71 -21.04 1.29
N ALA A 2 -5.75 -20.64 2.03
CA ALA A 2 -7.04 -20.34 1.43
C ALA A 2 -6.85 -19.25 0.36
N ALA A 3 -7.33 -19.52 -0.86
CA ALA A 3 -7.24 -18.55 -1.93
C ALA A 3 -8.14 -17.35 -1.58
N LEU A 4 -7.52 -16.20 -1.29
CA LEU A 4 -8.27 -14.95 -1.12
C LEU A 4 -9.10 -14.68 -2.39
N LYS A 5 -10.33 -14.20 -2.19
CA LYS A 5 -11.17 -13.71 -3.30
C LYS A 5 -10.44 -12.59 -4.04
N ASP A 6 -10.66 -12.49 -5.34
CA ASP A 6 -9.98 -11.49 -6.18
C ASP A 6 -10.29 -10.05 -5.73
N GLU A 7 -11.46 -9.79 -5.15
CA GLU A 7 -11.83 -8.50 -4.55
C GLU A 7 -10.91 -8.11 -3.39
N VAL A 8 -10.61 -9.04 -2.49
CA VAL A 8 -9.72 -8.82 -1.33
C VAL A 8 -8.29 -8.57 -1.80
N LYS A 9 -7.83 -9.32 -2.81
CA LYS A 9 -6.51 -9.11 -3.42
C LYS A 9 -6.42 -7.73 -4.05
N LEU A 10 -7.46 -7.30 -4.77
CA LEU A 10 -7.52 -5.99 -5.39
C LEU A 10 -7.45 -4.87 -4.35
N PHE A 11 -8.20 -5.01 -3.25
CA PHE A 11 -8.17 -4.07 -2.14
C PHE A 11 -6.76 -3.94 -1.55
N ILE A 12 -6.12 -5.06 -1.23
CA ILE A 12 -4.75 -5.08 -0.68
C ILE A 12 -3.76 -4.40 -1.63
N VAL A 13 -3.77 -4.77 -2.91
CA VAL A 13 -2.86 -4.22 -3.93
C VAL A 13 -3.03 -2.71 -4.07
N ASN A 14 -4.27 -2.21 -4.07
CA ASN A 14 -4.55 -0.78 -4.15
C ASN A 14 -4.10 -0.02 -2.90
N ALA A 15 -4.38 -0.53 -1.70
CA ALA A 15 -3.98 0.10 -0.45
C ALA A 15 -2.44 0.21 -0.34
N LEU A 16 -1.72 -0.88 -0.66
CA LEU A 16 -0.26 -0.87 -0.69
C LEU A 16 0.31 0.08 -1.76
N ALA A 17 -0.37 0.20 -2.91
CA ALA A 17 -0.04 1.18 -3.95
C ALA A 17 -0.30 2.64 -3.53
N CYS A 18 -1.08 2.88 -2.47
CA CYS A 18 -1.30 4.19 -1.86
C CYS A 18 -0.34 4.50 -0.69
N PHE A 19 0.66 3.65 -0.44
CA PHE A 19 1.64 3.75 0.68
C PHE A 19 1.10 3.38 2.07
N ASP A 20 -0.03 2.68 2.15
CA ASP A 20 -0.50 2.17 3.44
C ASP A 20 0.44 1.09 3.99
N ALA A 21 0.64 1.08 5.31
CA ALA A 21 1.50 0.09 5.95
C ALA A 21 0.82 -1.30 5.93
N PRO A 22 1.56 -2.39 5.68
CA PRO A 22 0.98 -3.75 5.64
C PRO A 22 0.16 -4.14 6.87
N THR A 23 0.52 -3.63 8.06
CA THR A 23 -0.25 -3.84 9.30
C THR A 23 -1.60 -3.14 9.27
N GLN A 24 -1.66 -1.90 8.74
CA GLN A 24 -2.91 -1.16 8.61
C GLN A 24 -3.83 -1.84 7.58
N VAL A 25 -3.25 -2.27 6.46
CA VAL A 25 -4.00 -3.00 5.41
C VAL A 25 -4.56 -4.32 5.95
N SER A 26 -3.83 -5.06 6.79
CA SER A 26 -4.39 -6.28 7.41
C SER A 26 -5.59 -6.00 8.32
N ILE A 27 -5.55 -4.89 9.07
CA ILE A 27 -6.67 -4.48 9.93
C ILE A 27 -7.86 -4.07 9.07
N ALA A 28 -7.63 -3.24 8.05
CA ALA A 28 -8.68 -2.80 7.14
C ALA A 28 -9.36 -3.96 6.41
N VAL A 29 -8.60 -5.00 5.99
CA VAL A 29 -9.18 -6.20 5.39
C VAL A 29 -10.07 -6.96 6.38
N LYS A 30 -9.69 -6.99 7.66
CA LYS A 30 -10.49 -7.62 8.71
C LYS A 30 -11.78 -6.84 8.98
N GLU A 31 -11.73 -5.52 8.94
CA GLU A 31 -12.90 -4.65 9.14
C GLU A 31 -13.86 -4.69 7.95
N GLU A 32 -13.35 -4.57 6.73
CA GLU A 32 -14.17 -4.52 5.50
C GLU A 32 -14.71 -5.89 5.07
N PHE A 33 -13.89 -6.94 5.20
CA PHE A 33 -14.22 -8.27 4.66
C PHE A 33 -14.43 -9.33 5.73
N GLY A 34 -14.22 -9.01 7.02
CA GLY A 34 -14.28 -10.00 8.10
C GLY A 34 -13.19 -11.08 8.02
N LEU A 35 -12.13 -10.85 7.24
CA LEU A 35 -11.08 -11.82 6.97
C LEU A 35 -9.82 -11.51 7.75
N ASP A 36 -9.35 -12.47 8.54
CA ASP A 36 -8.06 -12.36 9.21
C ASP A 36 -6.92 -12.70 8.23
N VAL A 37 -6.19 -11.67 7.80
CA VAL A 37 -5.03 -11.81 6.92
C VAL A 37 -3.78 -11.35 7.65
N SER A 38 -2.73 -12.17 7.60
CA SER A 38 -1.48 -11.82 8.27
C SER A 38 -0.75 -10.70 7.52
N ARG A 39 0.01 -9.88 8.25
CA ARG A 39 0.90 -8.87 7.66
C ARG A 39 1.84 -9.46 6.61
N GLN A 40 2.36 -10.66 6.85
CA GLN A 40 3.26 -11.34 5.90
C GLN A 40 2.54 -11.66 4.59
N GLN A 41 1.29 -12.14 4.67
CA GLN A 41 0.47 -12.42 3.50
C GLN A 41 0.12 -11.14 2.72
N VAL A 42 -0.14 -10.04 3.41
CA VAL A 42 -0.33 -8.72 2.80
C VAL A 42 0.94 -8.26 2.06
N SER A 43 2.12 -8.39 2.67
CA SER A 43 3.39 -8.00 2.05
C SER A 43 3.69 -8.74 0.74
N CYS A 44 3.18 -9.96 0.54
CA CYS A 44 3.33 -10.69 -0.72
C CYS A 44 2.67 -10.00 -1.93
N TYR A 45 1.76 -9.05 -1.69
CA TYR A 45 1.10 -8.27 -2.73
C TYR A 45 1.81 -6.94 -3.05
N ASP A 46 2.93 -6.64 -2.39
CA ASP A 46 3.80 -5.51 -2.74
C ASP A 46 4.98 -5.96 -3.61
N PRO A 47 5.01 -5.63 -4.91
CA PRO A 47 6.08 -6.02 -5.82
C PRO A 47 7.46 -5.40 -5.49
N ASN A 48 7.52 -4.37 -4.64
CA ASN A 48 8.78 -3.74 -4.21
C ASN A 48 9.46 -4.50 -3.08
N THR A 49 8.75 -5.43 -2.44
CA THR A 49 9.31 -6.25 -1.36
C THR A 49 9.90 -7.56 -1.91
N TYR A 50 10.88 -8.10 -1.20
CA TYR A 50 11.47 -9.40 -1.55
C TYR A 50 10.43 -10.52 -1.62
N VAL A 51 9.44 -10.51 -0.71
CA VAL A 51 8.39 -11.52 -0.65
C VAL A 51 7.36 -11.40 -1.78
N GLY A 52 7.13 -10.19 -2.30
CA GLY A 52 6.23 -9.93 -3.43
C GLY A 52 6.88 -10.04 -4.81
N ARG A 53 8.16 -10.45 -4.91
CA ARG A 53 8.86 -10.57 -6.20
C ARG A 53 8.22 -11.56 -7.18
N ASN A 54 7.48 -12.55 -6.67
CA ASN A 54 6.78 -13.54 -7.49
C ASN A 54 5.29 -13.20 -7.71
N LEU A 55 4.88 -11.95 -7.43
CA LEU A 55 3.52 -11.51 -7.69
C LEU A 55 3.21 -11.59 -9.20
N SER A 56 2.03 -12.13 -9.53
CA SER A 56 1.54 -12.26 -10.90
C SER A 56 1.50 -10.91 -11.62
N GLN A 57 1.76 -10.92 -12.92
CA GLN A 57 1.77 -9.73 -13.78
C GLN A 57 0.47 -8.92 -13.68
N LYS A 58 -0.69 -9.59 -13.56
CA LYS A 58 -2.00 -8.93 -13.39
C LYS A 58 -1.99 -7.92 -12.24
N TRP A 59 -1.52 -8.34 -11.07
CA TRP A 59 -1.52 -7.52 -9.86
C TRP A 59 -0.42 -6.47 -9.88
N ARG A 60 0.75 -6.78 -10.46
CA ARG A 60 1.82 -5.80 -10.70
C ARG A 60 1.33 -4.61 -11.53
N THR A 61 0.66 -4.89 -12.64
CA THR A 61 0.12 -3.85 -13.51
C THR A 61 -0.92 -2.99 -12.80
N ILE A 62 -1.77 -3.57 -11.97
CA ILE A 62 -2.74 -2.79 -11.16
C ILE A 62 -2.00 -1.93 -10.15
N PHE A 63 -1.04 -2.50 -9.42
CA PHE A 63 -0.23 -1.80 -8.43
C PHE A 63 0.46 -0.56 -9.03
N GLU A 64 1.16 -0.75 -10.16
CA GLU A 64 1.89 0.33 -10.83
C GLU A 64 0.93 1.40 -11.35
N LYS A 65 -0.19 1.01 -11.96
CA LYS A 65 -1.21 1.96 -12.43
C LYS A 65 -1.78 2.80 -11.28
N THR A 66 -2.13 2.17 -10.16
CA THR A 66 -2.66 2.86 -8.98
C THR A 66 -1.62 3.78 -8.37
N ARG A 67 -0.36 3.33 -8.25
CA ARG A 67 0.76 4.13 -7.74
C ARG A 67 1.02 5.37 -8.60
N THR A 68 1.02 5.23 -9.93
CA THR A 68 1.24 6.35 -10.85
C THR A 68 0.12 7.37 -10.74
N LYS A 69 -1.14 6.93 -10.67
CA LYS A 69 -2.29 7.83 -10.43
C LYS A 69 -2.17 8.57 -9.11
N PHE A 70 -1.86 7.86 -8.03
CA PHE A 70 -1.71 8.45 -6.70
C PHE A 70 -0.59 9.51 -6.68
N ARG A 71 0.54 9.23 -7.35
CA ARG A 71 1.64 10.20 -7.48
C ARG A 71 1.25 11.41 -8.32
N ALA A 72 0.58 11.22 -9.45
CA ALA A 72 0.10 12.32 -10.29
C ALA A 72 -0.85 13.25 -9.51
N THR A 73 -1.81 12.69 -8.75
CA THR A 73 -2.70 13.50 -7.89
C THR A 73 -1.94 14.21 -6.76
N ALA A 74 -0.88 13.61 -6.21
CA ALA A 74 -0.05 14.26 -5.20
C ALA A 74 0.84 15.38 -5.78
N GLU A 75 1.23 15.26 -7.05
CA GLU A 75 2.01 16.27 -7.79
C GLU A 75 1.14 17.47 -8.21
N GLU A 76 -0.15 17.27 -8.46
CA GLU A 76 -1.13 18.34 -8.68
C GLU A 76 -1.33 19.26 -7.46
N ILE A 77 -0.88 18.86 -6.26
CA ILE A 77 -0.87 19.71 -5.07
C ILE A 77 0.59 19.95 -4.60
N PRO A 78 1.37 20.79 -5.30
CA PRO A 78 2.80 21.01 -5.00
C PRO A 78 3.07 21.52 -3.57
N ILE A 79 2.11 22.18 -2.94
CA ILE A 79 2.24 22.79 -1.61
C ILE A 79 2.03 21.75 -0.49
N ALA A 80 1.21 20.71 -0.70
CA ALA A 80 0.92 19.71 0.32
C ALA A 80 2.06 18.70 0.50
N SER A 81 2.72 18.29 -0.59
CA SER A 81 3.79 17.28 -0.52
C SER A 81 5.06 17.81 0.17
N LYS A 82 5.39 19.10 -0.01
CA LYS A 82 6.53 19.73 0.66
C LYS A 82 6.29 19.92 2.17
N ALA A 83 5.08 20.33 2.55
CA ALA A 83 4.69 20.46 3.96
C ALA A 83 4.63 19.10 4.68
N PHE A 84 4.18 18.03 4.02
CA PHE A 84 4.15 16.69 4.59
C PHE A 84 5.56 16.12 4.80
N ARG A 85 6.49 16.39 3.86
CA ARG A 85 7.91 16.03 3.98
C ARG A 85 8.62 16.80 5.10
N LEU A 86 8.28 18.08 5.30
CA LEU A 86 8.82 18.89 6.40
C LEU A 86 8.29 18.47 7.78
N ARG A 87 7.03 18.00 7.89
CA ARG A 87 6.49 17.47 9.16
C ARG A 87 7.13 16.13 9.59
N GLY A 88 7.61 15.32 8.65
CA GLY A 88 8.36 14.09 8.95
C GLY A 88 9.79 14.36 9.47
N LEU A 89 10.44 15.44 9.02
CA LEU A 89 11.79 15.83 9.42
C LEU A 89 11.84 16.68 10.71
N GLY A 90 10.72 17.29 11.12
CA GLY A 90 10.64 18.12 12.35
C GLY A 90 10.66 17.35 13.68
N ARG A 91 10.79 16.01 13.68
CA ARG A 91 10.85 15.18 14.90
C ARG A 91 12.25 14.68 15.28
N LEU A 92 13.29 15.06 14.53
CA LEU A 92 14.70 14.69 14.82
C LEU A 92 15.57 15.85 15.33
N GLY A 93 14.98 17.01 15.63
CA GLY A 93 15.70 18.20 16.07
C GLY A 93 15.11 18.82 17.33
N SER A 94 15.19 18.09 18.45
CA SER A 94 15.07 18.68 19.78
C SER A 94 16.02 17.92 20.71
N ILE A 95 17.26 18.40 20.74
CA ILE A 95 18.17 18.30 21.89
C ILE A 95 17.98 19.59 22.68
#